data_AF-A0A662AFM0-F1
#
_entry.id   AF-A0A662AFM0-F1
#
_cell.length_a   1.000
_cell.length_b   1.000
_cell.length_c   1.000
_cell.angle_alpha   90.00
_cell.angle_beta   90.00
_cell.angle_gamma   90.00
#
_symmetry.space_group_name_H-M   'P 1'
#
loop_
_entity.id
_entity.type
_entity.pdbx_description
1 polymer ?
#
loop_
_entity_poly.entity_id
_entity_poly.type
_entity_poly.pdbx_seq_one_letter_code
_entity_poly.pdbx_strand_id
1 'polypeptide(L)'
;MKKLFLFSVVLLTIITSCTTVAFETPQPKNSDELSEFPQELIGIYIDKDSDTLTIKKNSFKYGNKKTTAFHMEEKLTPNKIILKKCEDSFVINLRDTSSNIWNVFIFKKNKKNILVYYIDLGKDNKEEIINNLKDITTAKEIKNKKGEIEKYIINPTKKEFKLLIDSKIFSKVNEFKQLY
;
A
#
# COMPACT_ATOMS: atom_id res chain seq x y z
N MET A 1 -51.61 -31.06 -9.95
CA MET A 1 -50.52 -31.10 -10.94
C MET A 1 -49.82 -29.74 -10.96
N LYS A 2 -48.48 -29.74 -10.89
CA LYS A 2 -47.56 -28.71 -11.46
C LYS A 2 -47.58 -27.34 -10.77
N LYS A 3 -46.50 -26.73 -10.26
CA LYS A 3 -45.05 -27.01 -10.25
C LYS A 3 -44.46 -26.27 -9.05
N LEU A 4 -43.67 -26.94 -8.21
CA LEU A 4 -42.60 -26.27 -7.46
C LEU A 4 -41.63 -25.73 -8.52
N PHE A 5 -41.47 -24.41 -8.63
CA PHE A 5 -40.32 -23.85 -9.31
C PHE A 5 -39.31 -23.41 -8.25
N LEU A 6 -38.27 -24.24 -8.14
CA LEU A 6 -36.99 -23.87 -7.59
C LEU A 6 -36.60 -22.48 -8.11
N PHE A 7 -36.60 -21.48 -7.24
CA PHE A 7 -35.72 -20.32 -7.37
C PHE A 7 -35.00 -20.09 -6.05
N SER A 8 -34.44 -21.18 -5.51
CA SER A 8 -33.22 -21.13 -4.71
C SER A 8 -32.04 -20.90 -5.64
N VAL A 9 -32.05 -19.78 -6.38
CA VAL A 9 -30.82 -19.21 -6.93
C VAL A 9 -30.22 -18.43 -5.78
N VAL A 10 -29.56 -19.21 -4.94
CA VAL A 10 -28.26 -18.93 -4.33
C VAL A 10 -27.67 -17.62 -4.87
N LEU A 11 -28.15 -16.51 -4.33
CA LEU A 11 -27.45 -15.24 -4.35
C LEU A 11 -26.38 -15.39 -3.27
N LEU A 12 -25.40 -16.28 -3.52
CA LEU A 12 -24.11 -16.23 -2.85
C LEU A 12 -23.50 -14.91 -3.32
N THR A 13 -23.81 -13.85 -2.60
CA THR A 13 -23.03 -12.64 -2.59
C THR A 13 -21.64 -13.05 -2.14
N ILE A 14 -20.76 -13.28 -3.12
CA ILE A 14 -19.33 -13.46 -2.91
C ILE A 14 -18.84 -12.09 -2.44
N ILE A 15 -18.94 -11.85 -1.13
CA ILE A 15 -18.29 -10.73 -0.49
C ILE A 15 -16.81 -11.11 -0.48
N THR A 16 -16.10 -10.79 -1.56
CA THR A 16 -14.66 -10.98 -1.61
C THR A 16 -14.04 -10.09 -0.55
N SER A 17 -13.70 -10.65 0.61
CA SER A 17 -12.92 -9.94 1.61
C SER A 17 -11.55 -9.65 1.02
N CYS A 18 -11.25 -8.37 0.80
CA CYS A 18 -9.94 -7.94 0.31
C CYS A 18 -8.92 -8.20 1.45
N THR A 19 -8.16 -9.28 1.33
CA THR A 19 -7.05 -9.55 2.26
C THR A 19 -5.95 -8.51 2.05
N THR A 20 -5.35 -7.99 3.11
CA THR A 20 -4.28 -6.97 3.02
C THR A 20 -3.02 -7.38 3.78
N VAL A 21 -1.88 -6.78 3.44
CA VAL A 21 -0.64 -6.89 4.23
C VAL A 21 -0.39 -5.56 4.93
N ALA A 22 -0.09 -5.62 6.22
CA ALA A 22 0.26 -4.46 7.03
C ALA A 22 1.51 -4.74 7.88
N PHE A 23 2.11 -3.67 8.39
CA PHE A 23 3.38 -3.72 9.09
C PHE A 23 3.20 -3.30 10.56
N GLU A 24 3.87 -3.97 11.49
CA GLU A 24 3.84 -3.60 12.92
C GLU A 24 4.59 -2.28 13.18
N THR A 25 5.64 -1.99 12.40
CA THR A 25 6.51 -0.82 12.57
C THR A 25 6.80 -0.14 11.23
N PRO A 26 7.12 1.17 11.22
CA PRO A 26 7.45 1.87 9.99
C PRO A 26 8.74 1.34 9.37
N GLN A 27 8.72 1.07 8.08
CA GLN A 27 9.78 0.46 7.30
C GLN A 27 10.62 1.48 6.51
N PRO A 28 11.92 1.22 6.30
CA PRO A 28 12.69 0.14 6.94
C PRO A 28 12.84 0.37 8.46
N LYS A 29 12.85 -0.71 9.22
CA LYS A 29 13.12 -0.66 10.68
C LYS A 29 14.49 -0.02 10.96
N ASN A 30 14.57 0.81 12.01
CA ASN A 30 15.79 1.49 12.46
C ASN A 30 16.52 2.28 11.35
N SER A 31 15.77 2.94 10.48
CA SER A 31 16.31 3.88 9.48
C SER A 31 15.87 5.30 9.81
N ASP A 32 16.70 6.26 9.41
CA ASP A 32 16.47 7.67 9.66
C ASP A 32 15.20 8.17 8.95
N GLU A 33 14.41 8.94 9.69
CA GLU A 33 13.23 9.60 9.18
C GLU A 33 13.63 10.91 8.49
N LEU A 34 13.11 11.12 7.29
CA LEU A 34 13.26 12.38 6.58
C LEU A 34 12.19 13.35 7.06
N SER A 35 12.61 14.53 7.52
CA SER A 35 11.69 15.62 7.86
C SER A 35 11.04 16.25 6.63
N GLU A 36 11.61 16.02 5.45
CA GLU A 36 11.22 16.65 4.20
C GLU A 36 11.35 15.70 3.01
N PHE A 37 10.49 15.86 2.02
CA PHE A 37 10.62 15.21 0.74
C PHE A 37 11.86 15.72 0.01
N PRO A 38 12.67 14.83 -0.61
CA PRO A 38 13.81 15.23 -1.41
C PRO A 38 13.35 16.07 -2.62
N GLN A 39 14.21 16.98 -3.07
CA GLN A 39 13.88 17.91 -4.15
C GLN A 39 13.46 17.21 -5.45
N GLU A 40 13.98 16.01 -5.71
CA GLU A 40 13.63 15.21 -6.89
C GLU A 40 12.20 14.62 -6.87
N LEU A 41 11.55 14.55 -5.70
CA LEU A 41 10.16 14.14 -5.57
C LEU A 41 9.20 15.33 -5.55
N ILE A 42 9.65 16.53 -5.18
CA ILE A 42 8.81 17.73 -5.12
C ILE A 42 8.34 18.10 -6.52
N GLY A 43 7.03 18.34 -6.65
CA GLY A 43 6.41 18.63 -7.94
C GLY A 43 4.93 18.26 -7.96
N ILE A 44 4.35 18.40 -9.15
CA ILE A 44 2.95 18.05 -9.40
C ILE A 44 2.91 17.04 -10.53
N TYR A 45 2.18 15.96 -10.27
CA TYR A 45 2.14 14.78 -11.10
C TYR A 45 0.70 14.37 -11.39
N ILE A 46 0.51 13.65 -12.48
CA ILE A 46 -0.78 13.11 -12.90
C ILE A 46 -0.67 11.60 -13.10
N ASP A 47 -1.65 10.83 -12.64
CA ASP A 47 -1.74 9.40 -12.95
C ASP A 47 -2.55 9.12 -14.22
N LYS A 48 -2.77 7.83 -14.51
CA LYS A 48 -3.52 7.39 -15.69
C LYS A 48 -5.01 7.78 -15.66
N ASP A 49 -5.56 8.00 -14.47
CA ASP A 49 -6.96 8.33 -14.26
C ASP A 49 -7.17 9.86 -14.16
N SER A 50 -6.11 10.63 -14.47
CA SER A 50 -6.06 12.09 -14.40
C SER A 50 -6.09 12.66 -12.98
N ASP A 51 -5.82 11.84 -11.98
CA ASP A 51 -5.72 12.31 -10.60
C ASP A 51 -4.36 12.93 -10.34
N THR A 52 -4.37 14.01 -9.57
CA THR A 52 -3.17 14.79 -9.29
C THR A 52 -2.53 14.36 -7.98
N LEU A 53 -1.22 14.08 -8.02
CA LEU A 53 -0.35 13.99 -6.85
C LEU A 53 0.50 15.26 -6.76
N THR A 54 0.33 16.05 -5.71
CA THR A 54 1.16 17.20 -5.39
C THR A 54 2.06 16.86 -4.22
N ILE A 55 3.38 16.93 -4.41
CA ILE A 55 4.37 16.74 -3.34
C ILE A 55 5.05 18.09 -3.09
N LYS A 56 4.99 18.54 -1.84
CA LYS A 56 5.70 19.72 -1.32
C LYS A 56 6.72 19.26 -0.28
N LYS A 57 7.55 20.20 0.19
CA LYS A 57 8.66 19.95 1.13
C LYS A 57 8.28 19.05 2.31
N ASN A 58 7.11 19.20 2.92
CA ASN A 58 6.71 18.43 4.11
C ASN A 58 5.30 17.85 4.01
N SER A 59 4.73 17.77 2.81
CA SER A 59 3.34 17.34 2.63
C SER A 59 3.10 16.77 1.25
N PHE A 60 2.11 15.90 1.14
CA PHE A 60 1.60 15.48 -0.17
C PHE A 60 0.07 15.54 -0.20
N LYS A 61 -0.46 15.64 -1.41
CA LYS A 61 -1.89 15.63 -1.69
C LYS A 61 -2.16 14.76 -2.90
N TYR A 62 -3.08 13.83 -2.80
CA TYR A 62 -3.54 12.99 -3.91
C TYR A 62 -5.06 13.13 -4.09
N GLY A 63 -5.47 13.14 -5.37
CA GLY A 63 -6.85 13.25 -5.78
C GLY A 63 -7.46 14.64 -5.55
N ASN A 64 -8.74 14.77 -5.88
CA ASN A 64 -9.52 15.99 -5.75
C ASN A 64 -10.86 15.65 -5.09
N LYS A 65 -11.14 16.30 -3.95
CA LYS A 65 -12.37 16.13 -3.15
C LYS A 65 -13.68 16.17 -3.96
N LYS A 66 -13.68 16.81 -5.13
CA LYS A 66 -14.86 16.95 -5.99
C LYS A 66 -15.03 15.83 -7.02
N THR A 67 -13.96 15.14 -7.39
CA THR A 67 -13.95 14.24 -8.56
C THR A 67 -13.42 12.85 -8.26
N THR A 68 -12.79 12.64 -7.11
CA THR A 68 -12.12 11.37 -6.78
C THR A 68 -12.77 10.72 -5.58
N ALA A 69 -13.06 9.42 -5.69
CA ALA A 69 -13.59 8.63 -4.58
C ALA A 69 -12.58 8.53 -3.41
N PHE A 70 -11.29 8.68 -3.73
CA PHE A 70 -10.21 8.69 -2.76
C PHE A 70 -9.47 10.04 -2.81
N HIS A 71 -9.36 10.70 -1.67
CA HIS A 71 -8.62 11.95 -1.51
C HIS A 71 -7.81 11.89 -0.22
N MET A 72 -6.53 12.23 -0.33
CA MET A 72 -5.61 12.26 0.81
C MET A 72 -4.80 13.55 0.76
N GLU A 73 -4.77 14.30 1.85
CA GLU A 73 -3.93 15.50 2.00
C GLU A 73 -3.30 15.46 3.39
N GLU A 74 -1.98 15.34 3.42
CA GLU A 74 -1.29 14.92 4.62
C GLU A 74 0.10 15.56 4.73
N LYS A 75 0.53 15.80 5.97
CA LYS A 75 1.87 16.31 6.29
C LYS A 75 2.72 15.19 6.90
N LEU A 76 4.03 15.22 6.63
CA LEU A 76 4.98 14.39 7.36
C LEU A 76 4.84 14.70 8.85
N THR A 77 4.41 13.70 9.61
CA THR A 77 4.04 13.84 11.01
C THR A 77 4.58 12.62 11.73
N PRO A 78 5.47 12.79 12.73
CA PRO A 78 5.97 11.67 13.53
C PRO A 78 4.81 10.80 14.02
N ASN A 79 5.00 9.50 14.01
CA ASN A 79 3.99 8.52 14.46
C ASN A 79 2.67 8.47 13.65
N LYS A 80 2.55 9.19 12.53
CA LYS A 80 1.40 9.10 11.61
C LYS A 80 1.84 8.86 10.18
N ILE A 81 2.74 9.70 9.66
CA ILE A 81 3.20 9.69 8.26
C ILE A 81 4.70 9.92 8.25
N ILE A 82 5.43 8.84 8.00
CA ILE A 82 6.89 8.82 8.09
C ILE A 82 7.48 8.53 6.72
N LEU A 83 8.41 9.38 6.30
CA LEU A 83 9.19 9.21 5.09
C LEU A 83 10.59 8.69 5.45
N LYS A 84 11.03 7.62 4.80
CA LYS A 84 12.37 7.03 5.00
C LYS A 84 13.06 6.81 3.66
N LYS A 85 14.38 6.93 3.61
CA LYS A 85 15.17 6.56 2.42
C LYS A 85 15.56 5.09 2.50
N CYS A 86 15.41 4.38 1.38
CA CYS A 86 15.85 3.00 1.22
C CYS A 86 16.51 2.84 -0.15
N GLU A 87 17.85 2.88 -0.17
CA GLU A 87 18.65 2.81 -1.40
C GLU A 87 18.27 3.91 -2.41
N ASP A 88 17.80 3.52 -3.59
CA ASP A 88 17.34 4.37 -4.70
C ASP A 88 15.85 4.79 -4.55
N SER A 89 15.23 4.42 -3.44
CA SER A 89 13.80 4.54 -3.21
C SER A 89 13.47 5.34 -1.95
N PHE A 90 12.23 5.82 -1.88
CA PHE A 90 11.66 6.45 -0.71
C PHE A 90 10.47 5.65 -0.21
N VAL A 91 10.40 5.39 1.08
CA VAL A 91 9.36 4.58 1.70
C VAL A 91 8.44 5.49 2.50
N ILE A 92 7.17 5.56 2.09
CA ILE A 92 6.13 6.28 2.82
C ILE A 92 5.40 5.27 3.70
N ASN A 93 5.41 5.56 5.00
CA ASN A 93 4.76 4.76 6.03
C ASN A 93 3.53 5.53 6.52
N LEU A 94 2.34 4.97 6.30
CA LEU A 94 1.07 5.56 6.73
C LEU A 94 0.50 4.71 7.86
N ARG A 95 0.36 5.28 9.05
CA ARG A 95 -0.27 4.60 10.19
C ARG A 95 -1.77 4.67 10.08
N ASP A 96 -2.42 3.52 10.13
CA ASP A 96 -3.85 3.46 10.46
C ASP A 96 -3.99 3.65 11.97
N THR A 97 -4.52 4.81 12.37
CA THR A 97 -4.69 5.17 13.78
C THR A 97 -5.73 4.31 14.50
N SER A 98 -6.65 3.68 13.77
CA SER A 98 -7.70 2.84 14.37
C SER A 98 -7.17 1.45 14.76
N SER A 99 -6.30 0.88 13.94
CA SER A 99 -5.77 -0.48 14.13
C SER A 99 -4.30 -0.51 14.57
N ASN A 100 -3.63 0.65 14.63
CA ASN A 100 -2.24 0.80 15.04
C ASN A 100 -1.24 -0.03 14.19
N ILE A 101 -1.51 -0.13 12.90
CA ILE A 101 -0.65 -0.79 11.91
C ILE A 101 -0.18 0.20 10.86
N TRP A 102 0.84 -0.16 10.11
CA TRP A 102 1.44 0.66 9.06
C TRP A 102 1.16 0.08 7.68
N ASN A 103 0.71 0.93 6.77
CA ASN A 103 0.72 0.68 5.34
C ASN A 103 2.02 1.26 4.76
N VAL A 104 2.67 0.51 3.87
CA VAL A 104 3.99 0.86 3.34
C VAL A 104 3.91 0.99 1.82
N PHE A 105 4.29 2.16 1.32
CA PHE A 105 4.37 2.46 -0.10
C PHE A 105 5.82 2.78 -0.47
N ILE A 106 6.28 2.23 -1.60
CA ILE A 106 7.62 2.51 -2.12
C ILE A 106 7.49 3.44 -3.33
N PHE A 107 8.16 4.57 -3.23
CA PHE A 107 8.25 5.59 -4.26
C PHE A 107 9.63 5.45 -4.93
N LYS A 108 9.64 5.11 -6.22
CA LYS A 108 10.85 5.10 -7.04
C LYS A 108 10.76 6.20 -8.10
N LYS A 109 11.79 7.05 -8.18
CA LYS A 109 11.88 8.03 -9.26
C LYS A 109 12.37 7.34 -10.53
N ASN A 110 11.68 7.57 -11.65
CA ASN A 110 12.08 7.11 -12.97
C ASN A 110 12.01 8.28 -13.96
N LYS A 111 13.16 8.92 -14.22
CA LYS A 111 13.25 10.16 -15.00
C LYS A 111 12.36 11.25 -14.40
N LYS A 112 11.25 11.60 -15.07
CA LYS A 112 10.25 12.57 -14.59
C LYS A 112 9.08 11.89 -13.86
N ASN A 113 9.02 10.58 -13.81
CA ASN A 113 7.88 9.86 -13.25
C ASN A 113 8.16 9.39 -11.82
N ILE A 114 7.11 9.25 -11.02
CA ILE A 114 7.14 8.50 -9.75
C ILE A 114 6.40 7.18 -9.96
N LEU A 115 7.08 6.08 -9.71
CA LEU A 115 6.49 4.76 -9.66
C LEU A 115 6.14 4.45 -8.20
N VAL A 116 4.90 4.02 -7.96
CA VAL A 116 4.42 3.66 -6.62
C VAL A 116 4.19 2.16 -6.56
N TYR A 117 4.80 1.53 -5.56
CA TYR A 117 4.68 0.11 -5.30
C TYR A 117 4.03 -0.15 -3.94
N TYR A 118 3.23 -1.21 -3.89
CA TYR A 118 2.50 -1.67 -2.71
C TYR A 118 2.32 -3.19 -2.79
N ILE A 119 2.09 -3.85 -1.66
CA ILE A 119 1.78 -5.28 -1.62
C ILE A 119 0.29 -5.46 -1.90
N ASP A 120 -0.04 -5.75 -3.14
CA ASP A 120 -1.41 -5.92 -3.61
C ASP A 120 -1.78 -7.42 -3.66
N LEU A 121 -2.60 -7.85 -2.70
CA LEU A 121 -3.13 -9.22 -2.66
C LEU A 121 -4.44 -9.39 -3.44
N GLY A 122 -4.89 -8.36 -4.17
CA GLY A 122 -6.07 -8.41 -5.05
C GLY A 122 -5.81 -9.02 -6.42
N LYS A 123 -4.56 -9.37 -6.74
CA LYS A 123 -4.15 -9.95 -8.03
C LYS A 123 -4.19 -11.48 -8.03
N ASP A 124 -4.18 -12.06 -9.24
CA ASP A 124 -4.24 -13.51 -9.48
C ASP A 124 -3.10 -14.32 -8.84
N ASN A 125 -2.04 -13.67 -8.34
CA ASN A 125 -0.87 -14.29 -7.72
C ASN A 125 -0.83 -14.19 -6.18
N LYS A 126 -1.99 -14.01 -5.53
CA LYS A 126 -2.11 -13.88 -4.06
C LYS A 126 -1.36 -14.97 -3.28
N GLU A 127 -1.51 -16.24 -3.65
CA GLU A 127 -0.90 -17.37 -2.92
C GLU A 127 0.63 -17.34 -3.01
N GLU A 128 1.17 -17.05 -4.19
CA GLU A 128 2.61 -16.89 -4.42
C GLU A 128 3.18 -15.74 -3.57
N ILE A 129 2.50 -14.59 -3.55
CA ILE A 129 2.91 -13.44 -2.73
C ILE A 129 2.95 -13.83 -1.25
N ILE A 130 1.94 -14.54 -0.76
CA ILE A 130 1.85 -14.95 0.65
C ILE A 130 2.96 -15.94 0.99
N ASN A 131 3.23 -16.92 0.13
CA ASN A 131 4.30 -17.90 0.36
C ASN A 131 5.68 -17.21 0.40
N ASN A 132 5.99 -16.38 -0.59
CA ASN A 132 7.25 -15.63 -0.62
C ASN A 132 7.39 -14.70 0.60
N LEU A 133 6.29 -14.09 1.05
CA LEU A 133 6.26 -13.26 2.24
C LEU A 133 6.56 -14.07 3.51
N LYS A 134 5.97 -15.26 3.65
CA LYS A 134 6.21 -16.17 4.80
C LYS A 134 7.62 -16.77 4.80
N ASP A 135 8.22 -16.94 3.63
CA ASP A 135 9.60 -17.41 3.49
C ASP A 135 10.63 -16.34 3.91
N ILE A 136 10.27 -15.06 3.78
CA ILE A 136 11.18 -13.93 4.07
C ILE A 136 10.98 -13.38 5.48
N THR A 137 9.76 -13.32 6.00
CA THR A 137 9.46 -12.74 7.31
C THR A 137 8.35 -13.51 8.02
N THR A 138 8.33 -13.41 9.35
CA THR A 138 7.19 -13.88 10.14
C THR A 138 5.94 -13.07 9.80
N ALA A 139 4.82 -13.77 9.57
CA ALA A 139 3.52 -13.18 9.26
C ALA A 139 2.45 -13.72 10.20
N LYS A 140 1.72 -12.81 10.86
CA LYS A 140 0.56 -13.11 11.70
C LYS A 140 -0.71 -12.98 10.90
N GLU A 141 -1.56 -13.99 10.92
CA GLU A 141 -2.87 -13.98 10.28
C GLU A 141 -3.92 -13.42 11.24
N ILE A 142 -4.62 -12.37 10.79
CA ILE A 142 -5.79 -11.82 11.48
C ILE A 142 -7.02 -12.26 10.72
N LYS A 143 -7.94 -12.92 11.41
CA LYS A 143 -9.18 -13.46 10.86
C LYS A 143 -10.36 -12.57 11.22
N ASN A 144 -11.31 -12.44 10.29
CA ASN A 144 -12.57 -11.75 10.54
C ASN A 144 -13.53 -12.62 11.38
N LYS A 145 -14.71 -12.08 11.69
CA LYS A 145 -15.76 -12.80 12.46
C LYS A 145 -16.25 -14.11 11.82
N LYS A 146 -15.99 -14.30 10.51
CA LYS A 146 -16.34 -15.53 9.77
C LYS A 146 -15.19 -16.55 9.76
N GLY A 147 -14.05 -16.24 10.38
CA GLY A 147 -12.86 -17.10 10.38
C GLY A 147 -12.00 -17.00 9.12
N GLU A 148 -12.33 -16.10 8.19
CA GLU A 148 -11.55 -15.87 6.97
C GLU A 148 -10.39 -14.90 7.25
N ILE A 149 -9.26 -15.07 6.56
CA ILE A 149 -8.10 -14.20 6.74
C ILE A 149 -8.38 -12.82 6.14
N GLU A 150 -8.45 -11.82 7.01
CA GLU A 150 -8.66 -10.42 6.67
C GLU A 150 -7.33 -9.70 6.40
N LYS A 151 -6.29 -10.04 7.16
CA LYS A 151 -5.02 -9.31 7.12
C LYS A 151 -3.84 -10.18 7.53
N TYR A 152 -2.70 -9.95 6.88
CA TYR A 152 -1.39 -10.43 7.32
C TYR A 152 -0.63 -9.26 7.95
N ILE A 153 -0.17 -9.44 9.19
CA ILE A 153 0.68 -8.46 9.89
C ILE A 153 2.11 -9.00 9.91
N ILE A 154 3.04 -8.23 9.34
CA ILE A 154 4.46 -8.56 9.30
C ILE A 154 5.33 -7.54 10.05
N ASN A 155 6.51 -7.94 10.50
CA ASN A 155 7.46 -7.05 11.16
C ASN A 155 8.89 -7.34 10.69
N PRO A 156 9.18 -7.13 9.40
CA PRO A 156 10.49 -7.47 8.85
C PRO A 156 11.59 -6.62 9.50
N THR A 157 12.75 -7.22 9.68
CA THR A 157 14.01 -6.52 9.90
C THR A 157 14.38 -5.70 8.65
N LYS A 158 15.35 -4.79 8.78
CA LYS A 158 15.86 -4.02 7.63
C LYS A 158 16.34 -4.91 6.47
N LYS A 159 16.98 -6.05 6.78
CA LYS A 159 17.46 -7.01 5.78
C LYS A 159 16.31 -7.75 5.10
N GLU A 160 15.34 -8.23 5.86
CA GLU A 160 14.15 -8.90 5.31
C GLU A 160 13.31 -7.93 4.48
N PHE A 161 13.16 -6.68 4.92
CA PHE A 161 12.44 -5.67 4.14
C PHE A 161 13.10 -5.43 2.78
N LYS A 162 14.44 -5.40 2.72
CA LYS A 162 15.16 -5.35 1.44
C LYS A 162 14.87 -6.58 0.58
N LEU A 163 14.91 -7.79 1.15
CA LEU A 163 14.55 -9.01 0.42
C LEU A 163 13.11 -8.98 -0.11
N LEU A 164 12.15 -8.40 0.63
CA LEU A 164 10.77 -8.22 0.15
C LEU A 164 10.70 -7.30 -1.08
N ILE A 165 11.56 -6.27 -1.15
CA ILE A 165 11.66 -5.39 -2.33
C ILE A 165 12.25 -6.17 -3.51
N ASP A 166 13.35 -6.89 -3.28
CA ASP A 166 14.09 -7.61 -4.31
C ASP A 166 13.31 -8.80 -4.88
N SER A 167 12.46 -9.44 -4.07
CA SER A 167 11.61 -10.56 -4.46
C SER A 167 10.35 -10.17 -5.25
N LYS A 168 10.18 -8.88 -5.56
CA LYS A 168 9.04 -8.35 -6.33
C LYS A 168 7.67 -8.58 -5.69
N ILE A 169 7.62 -8.83 -4.38
CA ILE A 169 6.38 -8.86 -3.59
C ILE A 169 5.65 -7.50 -3.67
N PHE A 170 6.42 -6.42 -3.68
CA PHE A 170 5.92 -5.09 -3.97
C PHE A 170 5.63 -4.95 -5.47
N SER A 171 4.35 -4.85 -5.80
CA SER A 171 3.89 -4.66 -7.17
C SER A 171 3.69 -3.18 -7.48
N LYS A 172 3.96 -2.77 -8.73
CA LYS A 172 3.60 -1.42 -9.20
C LYS A 172 2.08 -1.29 -9.16
N VAL A 173 1.58 -0.33 -8.40
CA VAL A 173 0.14 -0.03 -8.26
C VAL A 173 -0.24 1.27 -8.95
N ASN A 174 0.69 2.22 -9.08
CA ASN A 174 0.45 3.45 -9.83
C ASN A 174 1.73 4.01 -10.45
N GLU A 175 1.57 4.88 -11.44
CA GLU A 175 2.62 5.64 -12.08
C GLU A 175 2.15 7.08 -12.31
N PHE A 176 2.93 8.02 -11.80
CA PHE A 176 2.66 9.44 -11.81
C PHE A 176 3.64 10.16 -12.74
N LYS A 177 3.13 10.84 -13.76
CA LYS A 177 3.92 11.63 -14.71
C LYS A 177 3.98 13.09 -14.25
N GLN A 178 5.18 13.65 -14.17
CA GLN A 178 5.35 15.06 -13.76
C GLN A 178 4.81 16.01 -14.82
N LEU A 179 4.03 17.00 -14.38
CA LEU A 179 3.48 18.06 -15.23
C LEU A 179 4.45 19.24 -15.39
N TYR A 180 5.16 19.61 -14.32
CA TYR A 180 6.12 20.71 -14.25
C TYR A 180 7.17 20.49 -13.17
#